data_AF-A0AAD7R1T7-F1
#
_entry.id   AF-A0AAD7R1T7-F1
#
_cell.length_a   1.000
_cell.length_b   1.000
_cell.length_c   1.000
_cell.angle_alpha   90.00
_cell.angle_beta   90.00
_cell.angle_gamma   90.00
#
_symmetry.space_group_name_H-M   'P 1'
#
loop_
_entity.id
_entity.type
_entity.pdbx_description
1 polymer ?
#
loop_
_entity_poly.entity_id
_entity_poly.type
_entity_poly.pdbx_seq_one_letter_code
_entity_poly.pdbx_strand_id
1 'polypeptide(L)'
;MVQGTLKNIKTKTTSKPLAPKKAAKKIIAARKNSAIATAKLKKKHAAAIAVNTEKLLSSRVGHLEVLKGSRREIAKEEAIKAAKGKNDKNKKGKK
;
A
#
# COMPACT_ATOMS: atom_id res chain seq x y z
N MET A 1 21.19 46.68 -68.37
CA MET A 1 20.44 47.16 -67.18
C MET A 1 19.34 46.13 -66.92
N VAL A 2 19.09 45.56 -65.74
CA VAL A 2 19.55 45.76 -64.37
C VAL A 2 19.49 44.38 -63.68
N GLN A 3 20.52 43.98 -62.94
CA GLN A 3 20.52 42.72 -62.16
C GLN A 3 19.92 43.03 -60.80
N GLY A 4 18.71 42.52 -60.53
CA GLY A 4 17.98 42.77 -59.29
C GLY A 4 18.70 42.18 -58.07
N THR A 5 18.86 42.99 -57.03
CA THR A 5 19.52 42.63 -55.77
C THR A 5 18.66 41.65 -54.96
N LEU A 6 19.08 40.39 -54.85
CA LEU A 6 18.47 39.44 -53.92
C LEU A 6 18.81 39.88 -52.48
N LYS A 7 17.81 40.37 -51.74
CA LYS A 7 17.96 40.67 -50.32
C LYS A 7 18.25 39.37 -49.58
N ASN A 8 19.42 39.28 -48.96
CA ASN A 8 19.81 38.18 -48.08
C ASN A 8 18.86 38.12 -46.88
N ILE A 9 17.78 37.34 -47.00
CA ILE A 9 16.96 36.95 -45.86
C ILE A 9 17.81 35.97 -45.05
N LYS A 10 18.50 36.49 -44.02
CA LYS A 10 19.10 35.64 -43.00
C LYS A 10 17.98 34.82 -42.36
N THR A 11 17.87 33.56 -42.75
CA THR A 11 17.03 32.59 -42.06
C THR A 11 17.55 32.51 -40.63
N LYS A 12 16.75 32.99 -39.67
CA LYS A 12 17.08 32.83 -38.25
C LYS A 12 16.92 31.35 -37.92
N THR A 13 17.99 30.57 -38.09
CA THR A 13 18.09 29.23 -37.53
C THR A 13 18.32 29.37 -36.02
N THR A 14 17.24 29.36 -35.23
CA THR A 14 17.35 29.02 -33.81
C THR A 14 16.70 27.65 -33.60
N SER A 15 17.37 26.61 -34.09
CA SER A 15 17.09 25.25 -33.62
C SER A 15 17.42 25.24 -32.13
N LYS A 16 16.39 25.33 -31.28
CA LYS A 16 16.57 25.13 -29.84
C LYS A 16 17.19 23.74 -29.67
N PRO A 17 18.32 23.60 -28.96
CA PRO A 17 18.93 22.29 -28.76
C PRO A 17 17.93 21.42 -27.99
N LEU A 18 17.59 20.24 -28.55
CA LEU A 18 16.73 19.25 -27.90
C LEU A 18 17.39 18.62 -26.67
N ALA A 19 18.67 18.92 -26.41
CA ALA A 19 19.42 18.37 -25.29
C ALA A 19 19.11 19.12 -23.98
N PRO A 20 18.78 18.41 -22.89
CA PRO A 20 18.62 19.04 -21.58
C PRO A 20 19.93 19.67 -21.10
N LYS A 21 19.85 20.82 -20.43
CA LYS A 21 21.01 21.49 -19.81
C LYS A 21 21.70 20.55 -18.81
N LYS A 22 23.01 20.66 -18.63
CA LYS A 22 23.79 19.82 -17.69
C LYS A 22 23.25 19.85 -16.24
N ALA A 23 22.69 20.97 -15.80
CA ALA A 23 22.08 21.14 -14.49
C ALA A 23 20.59 20.75 -14.42
N ALA A 24 19.99 20.31 -15.54
CA ALA A 24 18.60 19.87 -15.55
C ALA A 24 18.46 18.54 -14.83
N LYS A 25 17.39 18.39 -14.03
CA LYS A 25 17.08 17.13 -13.36
C LYS A 25 16.90 16.03 -14.41
N LYS A 26 17.63 14.92 -14.28
CA LYS A 26 17.46 13.75 -15.14
C LYS A 26 16.06 13.19 -14.91
N ILE A 27 15.21 13.21 -15.94
CA ILE A 27 13.89 12.57 -15.89
C ILE A 27 14.12 11.07 -16.06
N ILE A 28 14.21 10.34 -14.94
CA ILE A 28 14.28 8.87 -14.92
C ILE A 28 12.85 8.34 -15.04
N ALA A 29 12.20 8.60 -16.18
CA ALA A 29 10.90 8.00 -16.50
C ALA A 29 11.11 6.61 -17.09
N ALA A 30 10.21 5.68 -16.75
CA ALA A 30 10.22 4.36 -17.37
C ALA A 30 10.01 4.51 -18.88
N ARG A 31 10.95 4.01 -19.69
CA ARG A 31 10.90 4.12 -21.15
C ARG A 31 9.87 3.17 -21.79
N LYS A 32 9.49 2.11 -21.07
CA LYS A 32 8.57 1.08 -21.54
C LYS A 32 7.15 1.35 -21.05
N ASN A 33 6.18 1.33 -21.97
CA ASN A 33 4.76 1.54 -21.65
C ASN A 33 4.23 0.52 -20.63
N SER A 34 4.72 -0.72 -20.65
CA SER A 34 4.37 -1.75 -19.67
C SER A 34 4.79 -1.38 -18.24
N ALA A 35 5.99 -0.83 -18.07
CA ALA A 35 6.48 -0.37 -16.77
C ALA A 35 5.66 0.83 -16.25
N ILE A 36 5.24 1.74 -17.14
CA ILE A 36 4.34 2.86 -16.77
C ILE A 36 2.98 2.32 -16.30
N ALA A 37 2.41 1.37 -17.04
CA ALA A 37 1.12 0.75 -16.69
C ALA A 37 1.20 0.04 -15.33
N THR A 38 2.22 -0.77 -15.09
CA THR A 38 2.42 -1.44 -13.80
C THR A 38 2.62 -0.46 -12.65
N ALA A 39 3.36 0.64 -12.84
CA ALA A 39 3.52 1.68 -11.82
C ALA A 39 2.19 2.37 -11.48
N LYS A 40 1.36 2.66 -12.49
CA LYS A 40 0.00 3.21 -12.28
C LYS A 40 -0.89 2.24 -11.50
N LEU A 41 -0.84 0.95 -11.84
CA LEU A 41 -1.58 -0.10 -11.13
C LEU A 41 -1.11 -0.22 -9.69
N LYS A 42 0.20 -0.29 -9.43
CA LYS A 42 0.76 -0.31 -8.07
C LYS A 42 0.27 0.86 -7.22
N LYS A 43 0.26 2.08 -7.77
CA LYS A 43 -0.25 3.27 -7.07
C LYS A 43 -1.74 3.17 -6.73
N LYS A 44 -2.56 2.68 -7.66
CA LYS A 44 -4.01 2.51 -7.45
C LYS A 44 -4.33 1.43 -6.43
N HIS A 45 -3.62 0.30 -6.48
CA HIS A 45 -3.91 -0.85 -5.65
C HIS A 45 -3.23 -0.81 -4.28
N ALA A 46 -2.18 -0.01 -4.06
CA ALA A 46 -1.48 0.04 -2.77
C ALA A 46 -2.42 0.40 -1.60
N ALA A 47 -3.23 1.45 -1.75
CA ALA A 47 -4.19 1.85 -0.72
C ALA A 47 -5.32 0.82 -0.54
N ALA A 48 -5.84 0.28 -1.65
CA ALA A 48 -6.91 -0.71 -1.62
C ALA A 48 -6.46 -2.04 -0.99
N ILE A 49 -5.20 -2.45 -1.19
CA ILE A 49 -4.64 -3.66 -0.59
C ILE A 49 -4.60 -3.51 0.93
N ALA A 50 -4.07 -2.39 1.46
CA ALA A 50 -4.02 -2.16 2.90
C ALA A 50 -5.41 -2.22 3.55
N VAL A 51 -6.38 -1.50 2.99
CA VAL A 51 -7.77 -1.49 3.48
C VAL A 51 -8.41 -2.88 3.42
N ASN A 52 -8.20 -3.61 2.32
CA ASN A 52 -8.73 -4.97 2.18
C ASN A 52 -8.05 -5.95 3.16
N THR A 53 -6.75 -5.79 3.43
CA THR A 53 -6.04 -6.61 4.41
C THR A 53 -6.50 -6.29 5.84
N GLU A 54 -6.73 -5.03 6.18
CA GLU A 54 -7.29 -4.62 7.48
C GLU A 54 -8.71 -5.17 7.66
N LYS A 55 -9.54 -5.08 6.62
CA LYS A 55 -10.90 -5.66 6.64
C LYS A 55 -10.87 -7.17 6.81
N LEU A 56 -9.96 -7.88 6.13
CA LEU A 56 -9.82 -9.34 6.23
C LEU A 56 -9.30 -9.76 7.61
N LEU A 57 -8.31 -9.05 8.15
CA LEU A 57 -7.82 -9.29 9.51
C LEU A 57 -8.91 -9.03 10.55
N SER A 58 -9.64 -7.92 10.43
CA SER A 58 -10.74 -7.58 11.32
C SER A 58 -11.88 -8.60 11.25
N SER A 59 -12.28 -9.04 10.04
CA SER A 59 -13.33 -10.04 9.90
C SER A 59 -12.92 -11.40 10.47
N ARG A 60 -11.66 -11.81 10.29
CA ARG A 60 -11.12 -13.02 10.93
C ARG A 60 -11.06 -12.89 12.44
N VAL A 61 -10.56 -11.77 12.97
CA VAL A 61 -10.46 -11.55 14.42
C VAL A 61 -11.85 -11.50 15.05
N GLY A 62 -12.79 -10.75 14.48
CA GLY A 62 -14.18 -10.70 14.96
C GLY A 62 -14.90 -12.04 14.85
N HIS A 63 -14.70 -12.80 13.77
CA HIS A 63 -15.25 -14.15 13.66
C HIS A 63 -14.64 -15.11 14.69
N LEU A 64 -13.33 -14.97 14.98
CA LEU A 64 -12.67 -15.74 16.04
C LEU A 64 -13.17 -15.37 17.44
N GLU A 65 -13.50 -14.10 17.69
CA GLU A 65 -14.17 -13.69 18.92
C GLU A 65 -15.56 -14.33 19.07
N VAL A 66 -16.30 -14.52 17.97
CA VAL A 66 -17.59 -15.23 18.00
C VAL A 66 -17.39 -16.74 18.24
N LEU A 67 -16.39 -17.36 17.60
CA LEU A 67 -16.17 -18.81 17.69
C LEU A 67 -15.52 -19.25 19.02
N LYS A 68 -14.51 -18.52 19.50
CA LYS A 68 -13.79 -18.84 20.74
C LYS A 68 -14.31 -18.08 21.96
N GLY A 69 -15.14 -17.05 21.77
CA GLY A 69 -15.48 -16.07 22.80
C GLY A 69 -14.45 -14.94 22.87
N SER A 70 -14.86 -13.80 23.42
CA SER A 70 -13.95 -12.69 23.67
C SER A 70 -12.92 -13.05 24.75
N ARG A 71 -11.73 -12.44 24.73
CA ARG A 71 -10.68 -12.70 25.74
C ARG A 71 -11.17 -12.52 27.18
N ARG A 72 -12.14 -11.63 27.40
CA ARG A 72 -12.78 -11.39 28.70
C ARG A 72 -13.69 -12.54 29.12
N GLU A 73 -14.46 -13.10 28.19
CA GLU A 73 -15.33 -14.26 28.45
C GLU A 73 -14.50 -15.51 28.71
N ILE A 74 -13.47 -15.77 27.90
CA ILE A 74 -12.56 -16.90 28.09
C ILE A 74 -11.90 -16.82 29.49
N ALA A 75 -11.37 -15.66 29.87
CA ALA A 75 -10.75 -15.47 31.19
C ALA A 75 -11.75 -15.67 32.34
N LYS A 76 -13.00 -15.24 32.19
CA LYS A 76 -14.06 -15.46 33.17
C LYS A 76 -14.43 -16.94 33.27
N GLU A 77 -14.59 -17.64 32.14
CA GLU A 77 -14.86 -19.07 32.13
C GLU A 77 -13.73 -19.89 32.75
N GLU A 78 -12.48 -19.54 32.45
CA GLU A 78 -11.29 -20.17 33.04
C GLU A 78 -11.23 -19.95 34.55
N ALA A 79 -11.51 -18.73 35.01
CA ALA A 79 -11.59 -18.42 36.44
C ALA A 79 -12.71 -19.21 37.14
N ILE A 80 -13.89 -19.31 36.51
CA ILE A 80 -15.02 -20.09 37.04
C ILE A 80 -14.69 -21.59 37.07
N LYS A 81 -14.07 -22.13 36.01
CA LYS A 81 -13.61 -23.53 35.95
C LYS A 81 -12.54 -23.82 37.00
N ALA A 82 -11.59 -22.90 37.19
CA ALA A 82 -10.54 -23.02 38.22
C ALA A 82 -11.12 -22.96 39.64
N ALA A 83 -12.12 -22.12 39.89
CA ALA A 83 -12.80 -22.04 41.18
C ALA A 83 -13.61 -23.31 41.48
N LYS A 84 -14.35 -23.84 40.49
CA LYS A 84 -15.08 -25.12 40.60
C LYS A 84 -14.13 -26.30 40.86
N GLY A 85 -13.03 -26.38 40.11
CA GLY A 85 -12.03 -27.44 40.28
C GLY A 85 -11.30 -27.42 41.63
N LYS A 86 -11.13 -26.25 42.27
CA LYS A 86 -10.60 -26.15 43.64
C LYS A 86 -11.60 -26.64 44.69
N ASN A 87 -12.88 -26.32 44.53
CA ASN A 87 -13.94 -26.79 45.43
C ASN A 87 -14.12 -28.31 45.36
N ASP A 88 -14.03 -28.91 44.17
CA ASP A 88 -14.14 -30.37 44.02
C ASP A 88 -12.96 -31.13 44.62
N LYS A 89 -11.73 -30.61 44.53
CA LYS A 89 -10.55 -31.20 45.18
C LYS A 89 -10.64 -31.09 46.71
N ASN A 90 -11.10 -29.96 47.23
CA ASN A 90 -11.25 -29.76 48.68
C ASN A 90 -12.34 -30.67 49.29
N LYS A 91 -13.34 -31.05 48.49
CA LYS A 91 -14.39 -32.01 48.88
C LYS A 91 -13.93 -33.47 48.85
N LYS A 92 -13.01 -33.83 47.94
CA LYS A 92 -12.42 -35.17 47.84
C LYS A 92 -11.32 -35.44 48.89
N GLY A 93 -10.60 -34.41 49.34
CA GLY A 93 -9.59 -34.53 50.41
C GLY A 93 -10.15 -34.51 51.84
N LYS A 94 -11.48 -34.39 52.00
CA LYS A 94 -12.18 -34.34 53.29
C LYS A 94 -13.02 -35.60 53.59
N LYS A 95 -12.89 -36.65 52.76
CA LYS A 95 -13.48 -37.98 53.01
C LYS A 95 -12.40 -38.94 53.48
#